data_AF-A0A0P4WMN3-F1
#
_entry.id   AF-A0A0P4WMN3-F1
#
_cell.length_a   1.000
_cell.length_b   1.000
_cell.length_c   1.000
_cell.angle_alpha   90.00
_cell.angle_beta   90.00
_cell.angle_gamma   90.00
#
_symmetry.space_group_name_H-M   'P 1'
#
loop_
_entity.id
_entity.type
_entity.pdbx_description
1 polymer ?
#
loop_
_entity_poly.entity_id
_entity_poly.type
_entity_poly.pdbx_seq_one_letter_code
_entity_poly.pdbx_strand_id
1 'polypeptide(L)'
;MRTLKNRSTVLETVGMLLGQDSRLLKPERTAVRMVVLMWLILGLVITTGYKSNLIAFLSMPKYPDRPENVEELARANVRSLFLQKSSKFQTYLKESHIPAYRSITSRIDTVTTELEGLQHISEHRSV
;
A
#
# COMPACT_ATOMS: atom_id res chain seq x y z
N MET A 1 12.75 -21.98 44.95
CA MET A 1 11.68 -20.95 45.13
C MET A 1 11.99 -19.59 44.49
N ARG A 2 13.25 -19.12 44.40
CA ARG A 2 13.61 -17.86 43.71
C ARG A 2 13.40 -17.84 42.18
N THR A 3 13.55 -18.98 41.52
CA THR A 3 13.49 -19.10 40.05
C THR A 3 12.08 -18.90 39.48
N LEU A 4 11.03 -19.26 40.23
CA LEU A 4 9.63 -19.08 39.81
C LEU A 4 9.21 -17.60 39.87
N LYS A 5 9.65 -16.88 40.90
CA LYS A 5 9.39 -15.45 41.07
C LYS A 5 9.99 -14.61 39.92
N ASN A 6 11.19 -14.95 39.46
CA ASN A 6 11.82 -14.22 38.34
C ASN A 6 11.06 -14.43 37.02
N ARG A 7 10.48 -15.60 36.80
CA ARG A 7 9.70 -15.89 35.58
C ARG A 7 8.42 -15.07 35.52
N SER A 8 7.72 -14.89 36.64
CA SER A 8 6.50 -14.07 36.67
C SER A 8 6.79 -12.59 36.47
N THR A 9 7.86 -12.06 37.06
CA THR A 9 8.23 -10.65 36.89
C THR A 9 8.58 -10.29 35.45
N VAL A 10 9.30 -11.17 34.72
CA VAL A 10 9.61 -10.93 33.29
C VAL A 10 8.33 -10.89 32.46
N LEU A 11 7.42 -11.84 32.65
CA LEU A 11 6.14 -11.88 31.96
C LEU A 11 5.29 -10.64 32.25
N GLU A 12 5.29 -10.16 33.48
CA GLU A 12 4.58 -8.93 33.88
C GLU A 12 5.19 -7.68 33.24
N THR A 13 6.53 -7.57 33.18
CA THR A 13 7.18 -6.42 32.52
C THR A 13 6.91 -6.40 31.01
N VAL A 14 6.83 -7.56 30.37
CA VAL A 14 6.42 -7.69 28.97
C VAL A 14 4.92 -7.39 28.81
N GLY A 15 4.08 -7.84 29.75
CA GLY A 15 2.66 -7.49 29.78
C GLY A 15 2.45 -5.97 29.87
N MET A 16 3.20 -5.28 30.73
CA MET A 16 3.18 -3.81 30.83
C MET A 16 3.58 -3.14 29.51
N LEU A 17 4.58 -3.69 28.79
CA LEU A 17 4.97 -3.19 27.46
C LEU A 17 3.83 -3.30 26.46
N LEU A 18 3.07 -4.40 26.53
CA LEU A 18 1.92 -4.69 25.67
C LEU A 18 0.64 -3.96 26.10
N GLY A 19 0.69 -3.13 27.15
CA GLY A 19 -0.47 -2.42 27.69
C GLY A 19 -1.46 -3.32 28.43
N GLN A 20 -1.03 -4.51 28.87
CA GLN A 20 -1.83 -5.39 29.72
C GLN A 20 -1.82 -4.85 31.16
N ASP A 21 -2.99 -4.84 31.80
CA ASP A 21 -3.13 -4.41 33.19
C ASP A 21 -2.40 -5.37 34.14
N SER A 22 -1.25 -4.93 34.63
CA SER A 22 -0.45 -5.66 35.59
C SER A 22 -0.92 -5.35 37.02
N ARG A 23 -1.75 -6.23 37.57
CA ARG A 23 -2.31 -6.10 38.93
C ARG A 23 -1.28 -6.24 40.07
N LEU A 24 -0.03 -6.61 39.76
CA LEU A 24 0.96 -7.10 40.73
C LEU A 24 2.02 -6.07 41.18
N LEU A 25 2.24 -4.97 40.46
CA LEU A 25 3.21 -3.95 40.86
C LEU A 25 2.51 -2.67 41.31
N LYS A 26 2.19 -2.58 42.60
CA LYS A 26 2.12 -1.28 43.28
C LYS A 26 3.52 -0.97 43.81
N PRO A 27 4.29 -0.06 43.18
CA PRO A 27 5.64 0.20 43.64
C PRO A 27 5.56 1.03 44.93
N GLU A 28 5.96 0.43 46.04
CA GLU A 28 6.04 1.07 47.35
C GLU A 28 7.11 2.19 47.38
N ARG A 29 8.19 2.03 46.60
CA ARG A 29 9.36 2.93 46.61
C ARG A 29 9.34 3.90 45.42
N THR A 30 9.58 5.18 45.67
CA THR A 30 9.57 6.26 44.65
C THR A 30 10.51 6.00 43.47
N ALA A 31 11.70 5.46 43.72
CA ALA A 31 12.66 5.12 42.66
C ALA A 31 12.10 4.07 41.68
N VAL A 32 11.36 3.08 42.18
CA VAL A 32 10.75 2.04 41.33
C VAL A 32 9.61 2.63 40.50
N ARG A 33 8.85 3.60 41.05
CA ARG A 33 7.82 4.33 40.29
C ARG A 33 8.40 5.07 39.09
N MET A 34 9.54 5.74 39.27
CA MET A 34 10.22 6.43 38.16
C MET A 34 10.65 5.46 37.05
N VAL A 35 11.18 4.29 37.42
CA VAL A 35 11.56 3.24 36.46
C VAL A 35 10.32 2.69 35.71
N VAL A 36 9.22 2.44 36.43
CA VAL A 36 7.96 1.99 35.80
C VAL A 36 7.41 3.06 34.85
N LEU A 37 7.42 4.34 35.23
CA LEU A 37 6.97 5.43 34.35
C LEU A 37 7.82 5.50 33.08
N MET A 38 9.14 5.42 33.21
CA MET A 38 10.05 5.38 32.06
C MET A 38 9.77 4.18 31.16
N TRP A 39 9.51 3.01 31.75
CA TRP A 39 9.14 1.79 31.04
C TRP A 39 7.82 1.94 30.27
N LEU A 40 6.81 2.56 30.87
CA LEU A 40 5.51 2.81 30.24
C LEU A 40 5.62 3.80 29.06
N ILE A 41 6.41 4.86 29.21
CA ILE A 41 6.66 5.82 28.11
C ILE A 41 7.37 5.12 26.95
N LEU A 42 8.37 4.29 27.23
CA LEU A 42 9.06 3.50 26.21
C LEU A 42 8.10 2.56 25.47
N GLY A 43 7.29 1.80 26.21
CA GLY A 43 6.28 0.90 25.63
C GLY A 43 5.24 1.64 24.78
N LEU A 44 4.83 2.83 25.21
CA LEU A 44 3.91 3.69 24.48
C LEU A 44 4.49 4.13 23.14
N VAL A 45 5.74 4.59 23.10
CA VAL A 45 6.42 5.04 21.87
C VAL A 45 6.56 3.89 20.88
N ILE A 46 7.03 2.72 21.33
CA ILE A 46 7.22 1.54 20.48
C ILE A 46 5.88 1.08 19.90
N THR A 47 4.86 0.93 20.75
CA THR A 47 3.54 0.45 20.32
C THR A 47 2.88 1.42 19.36
N THR A 48 3.00 2.73 19.59
CA THR A 48 2.42 3.75 18.72
C THR A 48 3.12 3.79 17.37
N GLY A 49 4.46 3.74 17.34
CA GLY A 49 5.24 3.72 16.09
C GLY A 49 4.99 2.47 15.26
N TYR A 50 4.88 1.30 15.90
CA TYR A 50 4.54 0.06 15.19
C TYR A 50 3.12 0.13 14.61
N LYS A 51 2.13 0.60 15.40
CA LYS A 51 0.75 0.76 14.94
C LYS A 51 0.64 1.75 13.79
N SER A 52 1.32 2.88 13.83
CA SER A 52 1.26 3.88 12.75
C SER A 52 1.86 3.34 11.46
N ASN A 53 3.01 2.67 11.53
CA ASN A 53 3.63 2.05 10.36
C ASN A 53 2.75 0.94 9.78
N LEU A 54 2.14 0.13 10.65
CA LEU A 54 1.20 -0.90 10.23
C LEU A 54 -0.05 -0.30 9.56
N ILE A 55 -0.63 0.75 10.13
CA ILE A 55 -1.76 1.46 9.52
C ILE A 55 -1.37 2.03 8.16
N ALA A 56 -0.21 2.66 8.05
CA ALA A 56 0.29 3.19 6.78
C ALA A 56 0.37 2.07 5.72
N PHE A 57 0.96 0.93 6.08
CA PHE A 57 1.07 -0.22 5.19
C PHE A 57 -0.28 -0.79 4.76
N LEU A 58 -1.24 -0.88 5.69
CA LEU A 58 -2.58 -1.41 5.39
C LEU A 58 -3.47 -0.40 4.64
N SER A 59 -3.23 0.90 4.81
CA SER A 59 -4.01 1.96 4.19
C SER A 59 -3.63 2.20 2.73
N MET A 60 -2.43 1.81 2.30
CA MET A 60 -1.98 2.01 0.93
C MET A 60 -2.37 0.81 0.07
N PRO A 61 -3.40 0.93 -0.79
CA PRO A 61 -3.66 -0.11 -1.77
C PRO A 61 -2.45 -0.23 -2.73
N LYS A 62 -2.00 -1.45 -2.96
CA LYS A 62 -0.95 -1.72 -3.93
C LYS A 62 -1.51 -1.53 -5.33
N TYR A 63 -1.26 -0.37 -5.93
CA TYR A 63 -1.56 -0.15 -7.33
C TYR A 63 -0.57 -0.93 -8.20
N PRO A 64 -1.03 -1.52 -9.31
CA PRO A 64 -0.11 -2.04 -10.32
C PRO A 64 0.74 -0.89 -10.83
N ASP A 65 2.01 -1.18 -11.15
CA ASP A 65 2.92 -0.17 -11.70
C ASP A 65 2.30 0.43 -12.96
N ARG A 66 2.11 1.74 -12.92
CA ARG A 66 1.54 2.46 -14.05
C ARG A 66 2.64 2.53 -15.13
N PRO A 67 2.38 2.07 -16.36
CA PRO A 67 3.36 2.19 -17.43
C PRO A 67 3.64 3.68 -17.68
N GLU A 68 4.89 4.10 -17.49
CA GLU A 68 5.32 5.49 -17.68
C GLU A 68 5.86 5.70 -19.09
N ASN A 69 6.35 4.63 -19.71
CA ASN A 69 6.91 4.67 -21.05
C ASN A 69 6.09 3.85 -22.06
N VAL A 70 6.20 4.22 -23.34
CA VAL A 70 5.49 3.57 -24.46
C VAL A 70 5.89 2.09 -24.59
N GLU A 71 7.15 1.77 -24.29
CA GLU A 71 7.68 0.40 -24.32
C GLU A 71 7.13 -0.46 -23.19
N GLU A 72 6.83 0.14 -22.04
CA GLU A 72 6.15 -0.53 -20.93
C GLU A 72 4.67 -0.70 -21.22
N LEU A 73 4.04 0.30 -21.85
CA LEU A 73 2.65 0.22 -22.30
C LEU A 73 2.44 -0.91 -23.32
N ALA A 74 3.38 -1.07 -24.26
CA ALA A 74 3.38 -2.18 -25.22
C ALA A 74 3.48 -3.57 -24.53
N ARG A 75 4.20 -3.65 -23.40
CA ARG A 75 4.37 -4.87 -22.60
C ARG A 75 3.19 -5.14 -21.68
N ALA A 76 2.59 -4.11 -21.10
CA ALA A 76 1.51 -4.20 -20.11
C ALA A 76 0.16 -4.70 -20.69
N ASN A 77 0.09 -4.99 -21.99
CA ASN A 77 -1.09 -5.51 -22.68
C ASN A 77 -2.37 -4.72 -22.41
N VAL A 78 -2.27 -3.39 -22.38
CA VAL A 78 -3.40 -2.49 -22.12
C VAL A 78 -4.20 -2.30 -23.42
N ARG A 79 -5.52 -2.43 -23.32
CA ARG A 79 -6.46 -2.16 -24.42
C ARG A 79 -6.68 -0.66 -24.54
N SER A 80 -6.14 -0.04 -25.59
CA SER A 80 -6.31 1.40 -25.85
C SER A 80 -7.45 1.66 -26.84
N LEU A 81 -8.37 2.55 -26.47
CA LEU A 81 -9.48 2.98 -27.33
C LEU A 81 -9.05 4.22 -28.12
N PHE A 82 -9.34 4.25 -29.41
CA PHE A 82 -9.09 5.42 -30.25
C PHE A 82 -10.36 5.92 -30.91
N LEU A 83 -10.51 7.23 -30.99
CA LEU A 83 -11.63 7.85 -31.69
C LEU A 83 -11.47 7.68 -33.20
N GLN A 84 -12.53 7.27 -33.90
CA GLN A 84 -12.52 7.03 -35.35
C GLN A 84 -12.10 8.26 -36.16
N LYS A 85 -12.40 9.46 -35.66
CA LYS A 85 -11.97 10.75 -36.22
C LYS A 85 -10.44 10.93 -36.24
N SER A 86 -9.71 10.18 -35.42
CA SER A 86 -8.24 10.18 -35.36
C SER A 86 -7.58 9.18 -36.34
N SER A 87 -8.31 8.71 -37.35
CA SER A 87 -7.84 7.72 -38.33
C SER A 87 -6.46 8.03 -38.93
N LYS A 88 -6.16 9.30 -39.22
CA LYS A 88 -4.83 9.72 -39.69
C LYS A 88 -3.72 9.40 -38.69
N PHE A 89 -3.95 9.67 -37.41
CA PHE A 89 -2.99 9.40 -36.34
C PHE A 89 -2.76 7.90 -36.15
N GLN A 90 -3.81 7.08 -36.27
CA GLN A 90 -3.65 5.62 -36.28
C GLN A 90 -2.76 5.16 -37.44
N THR A 91 -2.93 5.72 -38.64
CA THR A 91 -2.08 5.41 -39.80
C THR A 91 -0.61 5.79 -39.54
N TYR A 92 -0.35 6.96 -38.97
CA TYR A 92 1.01 7.37 -38.59
C TYR A 92 1.65 6.43 -37.56
N LEU A 93 0.89 5.92 -36.60
CA LEU A 93 1.41 4.97 -35.62
C LEU A 93 1.72 3.60 -36.26
N LYS A 94 0.93 3.15 -37.25
CA LYS A 94 1.20 1.93 -38.03
C LYS A 94 2.48 2.05 -38.86
N GLU A 95 2.68 3.21 -39.47
CA GLU A 95 3.83 3.50 -40.35
C GLU A 95 5.11 3.86 -39.57
N SER A 96 5.00 4.07 -38.25
CA SER A 96 6.14 4.45 -37.43
C SER A 96 7.22 3.35 -37.38
N HIS A 97 8.49 3.80 -37.33
CA HIS A 97 9.66 2.91 -37.29
C HIS A 97 9.87 2.25 -35.91
N ILE A 98 9.18 2.73 -34.88
CA ILE A 98 9.34 2.25 -33.51
C ILE A 98 8.42 1.04 -33.29
N PRO A 99 8.96 -0.13 -32.89
CA PRO A 99 8.19 -1.36 -32.79
C PRO A 99 7.08 -1.30 -31.71
N ALA A 100 7.30 -0.53 -30.64
CA ALA A 100 6.32 -0.35 -29.57
C ALA A 100 5.01 0.27 -30.09
N TYR A 101 5.07 1.31 -30.93
CA TYR A 101 3.88 1.94 -31.49
C TYR A 101 3.09 1.01 -32.43
N ARG A 102 3.78 0.18 -33.23
CA ARG A 102 3.11 -0.83 -34.06
C ARG A 102 2.38 -1.88 -33.23
N SER A 103 3.01 -2.34 -32.16
CA SER A 103 2.43 -3.35 -31.27
C SER A 103 1.17 -2.85 -30.56
N ILE A 104 1.17 -1.59 -30.10
CA ILE A 104 -0.01 -0.95 -29.52
C ILE A 104 -1.11 -0.82 -30.57
N THR A 105 -0.75 -0.39 -31.78
CA THR A 105 -1.74 -0.12 -32.84
C THR A 105 -2.48 -1.35 -33.34
N SER A 106 -1.85 -2.53 -33.30
CA SER A 106 -2.52 -3.80 -33.62
C SER A 106 -3.62 -4.20 -32.63
N ARG A 107 -3.67 -3.58 -31.45
CA ARG A 107 -4.58 -3.90 -30.33
C ARG A 107 -5.58 -2.77 -30.04
N ILE A 108 -5.65 -1.77 -30.91
CA ILE A 108 -6.56 -0.63 -30.76
C ILE A 108 -7.96 -1.02 -31.22
N ASP A 109 -8.95 -0.74 -30.38
CA ASP A 109 -10.35 -0.70 -30.80
C ASP A 109 -10.77 0.72 -31.13
N THR A 110 -11.48 0.85 -32.25
CA THR A 110 -11.93 2.15 -32.75
C THR A 110 -13.34 2.43 -32.27
N VAL A 111 -13.54 3.59 -31.66
CA VAL A 111 -14.83 4.06 -31.13
C VAL A 111 -15.31 5.26 -31.95
N THR A 112 -16.61 5.34 -32.21
CA THR A 112 -17.19 6.34 -33.11
C THR A 112 -17.25 7.73 -32.46
N THR A 113 -17.56 7.79 -31.16
CA THR A 113 -17.80 9.05 -30.42
C THR A 113 -17.03 9.11 -29.09
N GLU A 114 -16.63 10.31 -28.67
CA GLU A 114 -15.91 10.52 -27.39
C GLU A 114 -16.75 10.08 -26.17
N LEU A 115 -18.06 10.34 -26.20
CA LEU A 115 -19.00 9.91 -25.16
C LEU A 115 -19.10 8.38 -25.03
N GLU A 116 -19.16 7.68 -26.16
CA GLU A 116 -19.17 6.21 -26.22
C GLU A 116 -17.85 5.65 -25.66
N GLY A 117 -16.73 6.31 -25.95
CA GLY A 117 -15.42 5.93 -25.40
C GLY A 117 -15.35 6.10 -23.88
N LEU A 118 -15.88 7.21 -23.35
CA LEU A 118 -15.94 7.45 -21.91
C LEU A 118 -16.87 6.46 -21.19
N GLN A 119 -18.00 6.11 -21.79
CA GLN A 119 -18.91 5.09 -21.26
C GLN A 119 -18.22 3.71 -21.23
N HIS A 120 -17.54 3.31 -22.31
CA HIS A 120 -16.82 2.05 -22.38
C HIS A 120 -15.68 1.95 -21.34
N ILE A 121 -14.98 3.05 -21.08
CA ILE A 121 -13.95 3.13 -20.03
C ILE A 121 -14.58 3.04 -18.64
N SER A 122 -15.72 3.68 -18.43
CA SER A 122 -16.45 3.66 -17.16
C SER A 122 -16.94 2.24 -16.81
N GLU A 123 -17.50 1.52 -17.78
CA GLU A 123 -18.01 0.14 -17.57
C GLU A 123 -16.89 -0.86 -17.29
N HIS A 124 -15.74 -0.73 -17.96
CA HIS A 124 -14.60 -1.62 -17.74
C HIS A 124 -13.75 -1.26 -16.51
N ARG A 125 -13.94 -0.07 -15.92
CA ARG A 125 -13.25 0.35 -14.68
C ARG A 125 -13.90 -0.20 -13.41
N SER A 126 -15.17 -0.63 -13.47
CA SER A 126 -15.92 -1.12 -12.30
C SER A 126 -15.71 -2.60 -11.95
N VAL A 127 -14.69 -3.26 -12.52
CA VAL A 127 -14.29 -4.65 -12.25
C VAL A 127 -12.86 -4.66 -11.74
#